data_AF-A0A9W4SES1-F1
#
_entry.id   AF-A0A9W4SES1-F1
#
_cell.length_a   1.000
_cell.length_b   1.000
_cell.length_c   1.000
_cell.angle_alpha   90.00
_cell.angle_beta   90.00
_cell.angle_gamma   90.00
#
_symmetry.space_group_name_H-M   'P 1'
#
loop_
_entity.id
_entity.type
_entity.pdbx_description
1 polymer ?
#
loop_
_entity_poly.entity_id
_entity_poly.type
_entity_poly.pdbx_seq_one_letter_code
_entity_poly.pdbx_strand_id
1 'polypeptide(L)'
;VYGFGMIMWEWLTGRRPFWNRVHDVDLIIDICDGLRPPIVTNAPEGYVELMQECWHSNPKRRPTAADIQSRIMSIWNSEPTKYQNGNKEFNFQRRWRNFIKSEYSAR
;
A
#
# COMPACT_ATOMS: atom_id res chain seq x y z
N VAL A 1 -8.30 -4.97 9.29
CA VAL A 1 -6.83 -4.84 9.29
C VAL A 1 -6.18 -5.56 8.12
N TYR A 2 -6.27 -6.90 8.00
CA TYR A 2 -5.69 -7.62 6.85
C TYR A 2 -6.14 -7.07 5.49
N GLY A 3 -7.45 -6.99 5.27
CA GLY A 3 -7.99 -6.42 4.02
C GLY A 3 -7.56 -4.98 3.78
N PHE A 4 -7.35 -4.20 4.85
CA PHE A 4 -6.83 -2.85 4.73
C PHE A 4 -5.37 -2.82 4.27
N GLY A 5 -4.53 -3.75 4.74
CA GLY A 5 -3.16 -3.94 4.21
C GLY A 5 -3.16 -4.28 2.71
N MET A 6 -4.14 -5.06 2.24
CA MET A 6 -4.31 -5.34 0.81
C MET A 6 -4.73 -4.11 0.02
N ILE A 7 -5.61 -3.26 0.58
CA ILE A 7 -5.98 -1.97 -0.02
C ILE A 7 -4.76 -1.03 -0.07
N MET A 8 -3.94 -0.99 0.98
CA MET A 8 -2.70 -0.19 0.99
C MET A 8 -1.76 -0.65 -0.14
N TRP A 9 -1.64 -1.95 -0.38
CA TRP A 9 -0.84 -2.49 -1.47
C TRP A 9 -1.43 -2.19 -2.85
N GLU A 10 -2.73 -2.35 -3.01
CA GLU A 10 -3.44 -1.98 -4.23
C GLU A 10 -3.26 -0.50 -4.54
N TRP A 11 -3.36 0.35 -3.52
CA TRP A 11 -3.06 1.77 -3.66
C TRP A 11 -1.64 1.97 -4.14
N LEU A 12 -0.64 1.37 -3.48
CA LEU A 12 0.76 1.56 -3.83
C LEU A 12 1.09 1.16 -5.28
N THR A 13 0.47 0.07 -5.77
CA THR A 13 0.81 -0.52 -7.08
C THR A 13 -0.14 -0.14 -8.20
N GLY A 14 -1.34 0.35 -7.88
CA GLY A 14 -2.42 0.55 -8.85
C GLY A 14 -2.93 -0.76 -9.46
N ARG A 15 -2.63 -1.91 -8.84
CA ARG A 15 -2.98 -3.25 -9.34
C ARG A 15 -3.71 -4.03 -8.26
N ARG A 16 -4.62 -4.91 -8.68
CA ARG A 16 -5.25 -5.87 -7.78
C ARG A 16 -4.18 -6.79 -7.15
N PRO A 17 -4.25 -7.10 -5.85
CA PRO A 17 -3.38 -8.11 -5.24
C PRO A 17 -3.43 -9.43 -6.03
N PHE A 18 -2.25 -9.96 -6.36
CA PHE A 18 -2.11 -11.17 -7.18
C PHE A 18 -2.73 -11.04 -8.58
N TRP A 19 -2.67 -9.87 -9.22
CA TRP A 19 -3.20 -9.61 -10.57
C TRP A 19 -2.69 -10.57 -11.66
N ASN A 20 -1.57 -11.25 -11.42
CA ASN A 20 -0.96 -12.22 -12.34
C ASN A 20 -1.38 -13.68 -12.07
N ARG A 21 -2.32 -13.93 -11.15
CA ARG A 21 -2.82 -15.26 -10.82
C ARG A 21 -4.35 -15.30 -10.94
N VAL A 22 -4.87 -16.50 -11.20
CA VAL A 22 -6.30 -16.78 -11.11
C VAL A 22 -6.71 -16.73 -9.64
N HIS A 23 -7.87 -16.14 -9.34
CA HIS A 23 -8.42 -16.05 -7.99
C HIS A 23 -9.27 -17.30 -7.69
N ASP A 24 -8.60 -18.43 -7.52
CA ASP A 24 -9.18 -19.74 -7.23
C ASP A 24 -8.84 -20.25 -5.81
N VAL A 25 -9.22 -21.49 -5.51
CA VAL A 25 -8.96 -22.13 -4.21
C VAL A 25 -7.47 -22.32 -3.95
N ASP A 26 -6.67 -22.60 -4.98
CA ASP A 26 -5.23 -22.78 -4.85
C ASP A 26 -4.56 -21.49 -4.39
N LEU A 27 -4.96 -20.34 -4.94
CA LEU A 27 -4.48 -19.04 -4.46
C LEU A 27 -4.87 -18.79 -2.99
N ILE A 28 -6.08 -19.19 -2.58
CA ILE A 28 -6.53 -19.04 -1.18
C ILE A 28 -5.63 -19.86 -0.25
N ILE A 29 -5.32 -21.10 -0.61
CA ILE A 29 -4.42 -21.98 0.16
C ILE A 29 -3.04 -21.35 0.27
N ASP A 30 -2.44 -20.90 -0.84
CA ASP A 30 -1.12 -20.27 -0.84
C ASP A 30 -1.09 -19.03 0.08
N ILE A 31 -2.15 -18.21 0.09
CA ILE A 31 -2.27 -17.03 0.96
C ILE A 31 -2.30 -17.43 2.44
N CYS A 32 -3.05 -18.49 2.77
CA CYS A 32 -3.10 -19.08 4.11
C CYS A 32 -1.73 -19.59 4.55
N ASP A 33 -0.96 -20.19 3.63
CA ASP A 33 0.39 -20.70 3.85
C ASP A 33 1.47 -19.61 3.92
N GLY A 34 1.09 -18.36 3.65
CA GLY A 34 1.96 -17.20 3.86
C GLY A 34 2.34 -16.45 2.60
N LEU A 35 1.80 -16.80 1.43
CA LEU A 35 2.01 -16.04 0.21
C LEU A 35 1.56 -14.58 0.40
N ARG A 36 2.43 -13.63 0.04
CA ARG A 36 2.14 -12.19 0.08
C ARG A 36 2.45 -11.54 -1.27
N PRO A 37 1.77 -10.43 -1.61
CA PRO A 37 2.10 -9.68 -2.80
C PRO A 37 3.56 -9.16 -2.79
N PRO A 38 4.18 -8.92 -3.96
CA PRO A 38 5.53 -8.38 -4.04
C PRO A 38 5.67 -7.03 -3.31
N ILE A 39 6.77 -6.84 -2.59
CA ILE A 39 7.07 -5.57 -1.91
C ILE A 39 7.51 -4.54 -2.96
N VAL A 40 6.94 -3.34 -2.87
CA VAL A 40 7.28 -2.22 -3.76
C VAL A 40 7.99 -1.13 -2.97
N THR A 41 9.09 -0.62 -3.54
CA THR A 41 10.02 0.29 -2.86
C THR A 41 9.69 1.78 -3.02
N ASN A 42 8.70 2.13 -3.86
CA ASN A 42 8.33 3.51 -4.15
C ASN A 42 7.21 4.03 -3.23
N ALA A 43 7.37 3.86 -1.92
CA ALA A 43 6.41 4.32 -0.91
C ALA A 43 7.04 5.34 0.06
N PRO A 44 6.23 6.12 0.80
CA PRO A 44 6.71 6.92 1.92
C PRO A 44 7.39 6.06 2.97
N GLU A 45 8.29 6.67 3.72
CA GLU A 45 8.93 6.00 4.86
C GLU A 45 7.86 5.50 5.85
N GLY A 46 8.05 4.27 6.37
CA GLY A 46 7.11 3.62 7.29
C GLY A 46 5.82 3.09 6.66
N TYR A 47 5.48 3.44 5.40
CA TYR A 47 4.26 2.95 4.75
C TYR A 47 4.31 1.46 4.45
N VAL A 48 5.43 0.98 3.89
CA VAL A 48 5.62 -0.45 3.57
C VAL A 48 5.58 -1.29 4.83
N GLU A 49 6.24 -0.85 5.89
CA GLU A 49 6.26 -1.54 7.17
C GLU A 49 4.86 -1.64 7.77
N LEU A 50 4.12 -0.52 7.84
CA LEU A 50 2.73 -0.52 8.32
C LEU A 50 1.81 -1.44 7.49
N MET A 51 1.93 -1.39 6.16
CA MET A 51 1.22 -2.27 5.25
C MET A 51 1.54 -3.74 5.55
N GLN A 52 2.81 -4.06 5.80
CA GLN A 52 3.24 -5.41 6.09
C GLN A 52 2.74 -5.93 7.43
N GLU A 53 2.73 -5.08 8.45
CA GLU A 53 2.15 -5.43 9.74
C GLU A 53 0.64 -5.69 9.64
N CYS A 54 -0.08 -4.95 8.78
CA CYS A 54 -1.51 -5.15 8.59
C CYS A 54 -1.86 -6.55 8.07
N TRP A 55 -1.03 -7.15 7.22
CA TRP A 55 -1.23 -8.51 6.70
C TRP A 55 -0.34 -9.57 7.35
N HIS A 56 0.17 -9.29 8.55
CA HIS A 56 0.99 -10.22 9.31
C HIS A 56 0.23 -11.55 9.54
N SER A 57 0.92 -12.70 9.44
CA SER A 57 0.31 -14.04 9.55
C SER A 57 -0.31 -14.26 10.93
N ASN A 58 0.39 -13.91 12.01
CA ASN A 58 -0.19 -13.85 13.35
C ASN A 58 -1.14 -12.64 13.51
N PRO A 59 -2.45 -12.84 13.72
CA PRO A 59 -3.42 -11.74 13.88
C PRO A 59 -3.13 -10.83 15.08
N LYS A 60 -2.51 -11.35 16.15
CA LYS A 60 -2.17 -10.57 17.35
C LYS A 60 -1.04 -9.55 17.11
N ARG A 61 -0.24 -9.75 16.06
CA ARG A 61 0.83 -8.81 15.65
C ARG A 61 0.32 -7.72 14.70
N ARG A 62 -0.95 -7.77 14.30
CA ARG A 62 -1.53 -6.76 13.43
C ARG A 62 -1.86 -5.51 14.25
N PRO A 63 -1.61 -4.30 13.73
CA PRO A 63 -1.92 -3.06 14.42
C PRO A 63 -3.42 -2.89 14.57
N THR A 64 -3.84 -2.12 15.58
CA THR A 64 -5.25 -1.73 15.71
C THR A 64 -5.62 -0.70 14.64
N ALA A 65 -6.92 -0.50 14.40
CA ALA A 65 -7.36 0.55 13.48
C ALA A 65 -6.89 1.95 13.93
N ALA A 66 -6.82 2.19 15.24
CA ALA A 66 -6.31 3.43 15.81
C ALA A 66 -4.80 3.61 15.52
N ASP A 67 -3.99 2.56 15.69
CA ASP A 67 -2.55 2.60 15.36
C ASP A 67 -2.32 2.87 13.87
N ILE A 68 -3.10 2.21 13.01
CA ILE A 68 -3.05 2.41 11.55
C ILE A 68 -3.35 3.87 11.22
N GLN A 69 -4.44 4.43 11.77
CA GLN A 69 -4.82 5.82 11.53
C GLN A 69 -3.72 6.79 11.98
N SER A 70 -3.21 6.60 13.21
CA SER A 70 -2.16 7.44 13.78
C SER A 70 -0.89 7.41 12.94
N ARG A 71 -0.44 6.22 12.53
CA ARG A 71 0.76 6.05 11.69
C ARG A 71 0.58 6.62 10.29
N ILE A 72 -0.58 6.42 9.65
CA ILE A 72 -0.88 7.05 8.36
C ILE A 72 -0.82 8.57 8.47
N MET A 73 -1.39 9.14 9.53
CA MET A 73 -1.37 10.59 9.75
C MET A 73 0.06 11.10 9.98
N SER A 74 0.89 10.35 10.71
CA SER A 74 2.31 10.68 10.90
C SER A 74 3.07 10.67 9.57
N ILE A 75 2.93 9.60 8.77
CA ILE A 75 3.53 9.47 7.44
C ILE A 75 3.09 10.62 6.53
N TRP A 76 1.81 10.96 6.57
CA TRP A 76 1.27 12.06 5.78
C TRP A 76 1.87 13.42 6.15
N ASN A 77 2.08 13.65 7.45
CA ASN A 77 2.65 14.91 7.94
C ASN A 77 4.16 15.02 7.75
N SER A 78 4.87 13.88 7.67
CA SER A 78 6.32 13.84 7.40
C SER A 78 6.66 13.94 5.91
N GLU A 79 5.70 13.68 5.02
CA GLU A 79 5.90 13.80 3.57
C GLU A 79 6.28 15.24 3.18
N PRO A 80 7.40 15.45 2.48
CA PRO A 80 7.81 16.77 2.06
C PRO A 80 6.76 17.34 1.10
N THR A 81 6.23 18.52 1.41
CA THR A 81 5.19 19.16 0.60
C THR A 81 5.78 20.18 -0.35
N LYS A 82 5.25 20.25 -1.57
CA LYS A 82 5.48 21.41 -2.45
C LYS A 82 4.19 22.22 -2.51
N TYR A 83 4.31 23.52 -2.31
CA TYR A 83 3.26 24.46 -2.65
C TYR A 83 3.35 24.72 -4.16
N GLN A 84 2.37 24.27 -4.93
CA GLN A 84 2.26 24.61 -6.35
C GLN A 84 0.88 25.23 -6.59
N ASN A 85 0.86 26.42 -7.22
CA ASN A 85 -0.36 27.12 -7.63
C ASN A 85 -1.42 27.21 -6.51
N GLY A 86 -1.02 27.54 -5.28
CA GLY A 86 -1.92 27.70 -4.14
C GLY A 86 -2.43 26.38 -3.52
N ASN A 87 -2.11 25.23 -4.10
CA ASN A 87 -2.49 23.91 -3.57
C ASN A 87 -1.29 23.21 -2.93
N LYS A 88 -1.52 22.60 -1.75
CA LYS A 88 -0.55 21.75 -1.08
C LYS A 88 -0.57 20.37 -1.74
N GLU A 89 0.47 20.05 -2.51
CA GLU A 89 0.61 18.73 -3.14
C GLU A 89 1.71 17.92 -2.44
N PHE A 90 1.35 16.70 -2.04
CA PHE A 90 2.28 15.78 -1.39
C PHE A 90 3.18 15.12 -2.44
N ASN A 91 4.48 15.02 -2.16
CA ASN A 91 5.43 14.42 -3.10
C ASN A 91 5.06 12.98 -3.43
N PHE A 92 4.63 12.18 -2.45
CA PHE A 92 4.13 10.84 -2.69
C PHE A 92 2.93 10.81 -3.64
N GLN A 93 1.90 11.65 -3.42
CA GLN A 93 0.74 11.70 -4.31
C GLN A 93 1.11 12.06 -5.74
N ARG A 94 2.03 13.02 -5.92
CA ARG A 94 2.53 13.42 -7.23
C ARG A 94 3.30 12.29 -7.91
N ARG A 95 4.24 11.65 -7.19
CA ARG A 95 5.03 10.50 -7.67
C ARG A 95 4.10 9.35 -8.06
N TRP A 96 3.15 9.03 -7.20
CA TRP A 96 2.17 7.97 -7.43
C TRP A 96 1.29 8.28 -8.64
N ARG A 97 0.73 9.49 -8.75
CA ARG A 97 -0.07 9.89 -9.91
C ARG A 97 0.73 9.77 -11.21
N ASN A 98 2.00 10.17 -11.20
CA ASN A 98 2.88 10.04 -12.36
C ASN A 98 3.19 8.57 -12.70
N PHE A 99 3.45 7.74 -11.70
CA PHE A 99 3.65 6.31 -11.85
C PHE A 99 2.43 5.61 -12.46
N ILE A 100 1.24 5.91 -11.95
CA ILE A 100 -0.01 5.40 -12.50
C ILE A 100 -0.18 5.87 -13.95
N LYS A 101 0.02 7.16 -14.24
CA LYS A 101 -0.05 7.65 -15.63
C LYS A 101 0.92 6.93 -16.57
N SER A 102 2.15 6.63 -16.15
CA SER A 102 3.11 5.90 -16.98
C SER A 102 2.70 4.44 -17.21
N GLU A 103 2.15 3.76 -16.20
CA GLU A 103 1.69 2.37 -16.33
C GLU A 103 0.45 2.23 -17.22
N TYR A 104 -0.48 3.18 -17.13
CA TYR A 104 -1.69 3.18 -17.97
C TYR A 104 -1.42 3.66 -19.40
N SER A 105 -0.42 4.52 -19.64
CA SER A 105 -0.04 4.95 -21.00
C SER A 105 0.78 3.89 -21.75
N ALA A 106 1.26 2.86 -21.06
CA ALA A 106 2.00 1.74 -21.65
C ALA A 106 1.10 0.55 -22.02
N ARG A 107 -0.22 0.69 -21.90
CA ARG A 107 -1.25 -0.25 -22.35
C ARG A 107 -2.01 0.33 -23.54
#